data_AF-A0A2M7XF94-F1
#
_entry.id   AF-A0A2M7XF94-F1
#
_cell.length_a   1.000
_cell.length_b   1.000
_cell.length_c   1.000
_cell.angle_alpha   90.00
_cell.angle_beta   90.00
_cell.angle_gamma   90.00
#
_symmetry.space_group_name_H-M   'P 1'
#
loop_
_entity.id
_entity.type
_entity.pdbx_description
1 polymer ?
#
loop_
_entity_poly.entity_id
_entity_poly.type
_entity_poly.pdbx_seq_one_letter_code
_entity_poly.pdbx_strand_id
1 'polypeptide(L)'
;MLDSASHSERKVLLDCVKHYQEYFEALGVVPIEVSGDNKRVTQKELLGHCAGNLERIRAMINAGRLGDAKAIFCFMEGVLFATGLATLNDLRKLTHSI
;
A
#
# COMPACT_ATOMS: atom_id res chain seq x y z
N MET A 1 4.11 -10.49 24.44
CA MET A 1 3.52 -9.14 24.58
C MET A 1 4.13 -8.26 23.52
N LEU A 2 3.33 -7.76 22.57
CA LEU A 2 3.80 -6.71 21.66
C LEU A 2 3.95 -5.44 22.51
N ASP A 3 5.10 -4.78 22.42
CA ASP A 3 5.34 -3.52 23.13
C ASP A 3 4.37 -2.41 22.63
N SER A 4 4.29 -1.32 23.39
CA SER A 4 3.40 -0.19 23.08
C SER A 4 3.72 0.46 21.73
N ALA A 5 4.98 0.39 21.28
CA ALA A 5 5.45 0.92 20.01
C ALA A 5 4.92 0.10 18.82
N SER A 6 4.95 -1.23 18.94
CA SER A 6 4.40 -2.13 17.92
C SER A 6 2.87 -2.02 17.81
N HIS A 7 2.18 -1.70 18.91
CA HIS A 7 0.74 -1.38 18.86
C HIS A 7 0.44 -0.07 18.14
N SER A 8 1.22 0.99 18.38
CA SER A 8 1.04 2.27 17.67
C SER A 8 1.34 2.13 16.18
N GLU A 9 2.42 1.43 15.84
CA GLU A 9 2.83 1.19 14.44
C GLU A 9 1.78 0.35 13.68
N ARG A 10 1.26 -0.71 14.31
CA ARG A 10 0.15 -1.51 13.76
C ARG A 10 -1.05 -0.63 13.42
N LYS A 11 -1.45 0.27 14.33
CA LYS A 11 -2.60 1.15 14.12
C LYS A 11 -2.37 2.06 12.92
N VAL A 12 -1.22 2.72 12.85
CA VAL A 12 -0.87 3.59 11.71
C VAL A 12 -0.97 2.82 10.40
N LEU A 13 -0.35 1.64 10.32
CA LEU A 13 -0.36 0.86 9.09
C LEU A 13 -1.78 0.46 8.66
N LEU A 14 -2.68 0.15 9.60
CA LEU A 14 -4.09 -0.11 9.31
C LEU A 14 -4.83 1.14 8.83
N ASP A 15 -4.53 2.31 9.40
CA ASP A 15 -5.07 3.59 8.95
C ASP A 15 -4.61 3.89 7.51
N CYS A 16 -3.34 3.60 7.18
CA CYS A 16 -2.82 3.70 5.81
C CYS A 16 -3.51 2.72 4.85
N VAL A 17 -3.76 1.46 5.25
CA VAL A 17 -4.54 0.52 4.41
C VAL A 17 -5.90 1.13 4.09
N LYS A 18 -6.61 1.63 5.11
CA LYS A 18 -7.93 2.24 4.92
C LYS A 18 -7.87 3.44 3.98
N HIS A 19 -6.90 4.33 4.16
CA HIS A 19 -6.71 5.49 3.30
C HIS A 19 -6.54 5.10 1.82
N TYR A 20 -5.69 4.12 1.53
CA TYR A 20 -5.46 3.68 0.16
C TYR A 20 -6.64 2.90 -0.43
N GLN A 21 -7.41 2.18 0.38
CA GLN A 21 -8.68 1.57 -0.07
C GLN A 21 -9.64 2.64 -0.57
N GLU A 22 -9.92 3.65 0.25
CA GLU A 22 -10.80 4.78 -0.10
C GLU A 22 -10.29 5.53 -1.33
N TYR A 23 -8.96 5.73 -1.42
CA TYR A 23 -8.33 6.39 -2.56
C TYR A 23 -8.52 5.63 -3.87
N PHE A 24 -8.25 4.31 -3.89
CA PHE A 24 -8.42 3.51 -5.10
C PHE A 24 -9.89 3.34 -5.50
N GLU A 25 -10.79 3.21 -4.52
CA GLU A 25 -12.23 3.20 -4.77
C GLU A 25 -12.69 4.50 -5.44
N ALA A 26 -12.23 5.66 -4.96
CA ALA A 26 -12.55 6.96 -5.55
C ALA A 26 -12.02 7.12 -6.99
N LEU A 27 -10.91 6.46 -7.32
CA LEU A 27 -10.35 6.42 -8.67
C LEU A 27 -11.00 5.36 -9.58
N GLY A 28 -11.92 4.53 -9.06
CA GLY A 28 -12.51 3.42 -9.81
C GLY A 28 -11.51 2.33 -10.18
N VAL A 29 -10.43 2.18 -9.39
CA VAL A 29 -9.41 1.15 -9.61
C VAL A 29 -9.96 -0.19 -9.13
N VAL A 30 -9.92 -1.18 -10.02
CA VAL A 30 -10.34 -2.55 -9.70
C VAL A 30 -9.12 -3.36 -9.28
N PRO A 31 -9.19 -4.12 -8.16
CA PRO A 31 -8.11 -5.02 -7.75
C PRO A 31 -7.77 -6.05 -8.83
N ILE A 32 -6.47 -6.21 -9.11
CA ILE A 32 -5.94 -7.16 -10.11
C ILE A 32 -4.81 -7.96 -9.47
N GLU A 33 -4.81 -9.27 -9.70
CA GLU A 33 -3.62 -10.09 -9.51
C GLU A 33 -2.79 -10.05 -10.79
N VAL A 34 -1.53 -9.62 -10.69
CA VAL A 34 -0.61 -9.59 -11.82
C VAL A 34 0.15 -10.91 -11.84
N SER A 35 0.00 -11.67 -12.93
CA SER A 35 0.81 -12.84 -13.20
C SER A 35 2.23 -12.43 -13.59
N GLY A 36 3.23 -13.20 -13.18
CA GLY A 36 4.65 -12.92 -13.43
C GLY A 36 5.12 -13.22 -14.85
N ASP A 37 4.24 -13.18 -15.84
CA ASP A 37 4.66 -13.18 -17.23
C ASP A 37 5.33 -11.83 -17.52
N ASN A 38 6.55 -11.83 -18.08
CA ASN A 38 7.38 -10.65 -18.39
C ASN A 38 6.77 -9.69 -19.43
N LYS A 39 5.44 -9.55 -19.45
CA LYS A 39 4.69 -8.63 -20.26
C LYS A 39 4.78 -7.23 -19.67
N ARG A 40 4.69 -6.26 -20.56
CA ARG A 40 4.58 -4.86 -20.17
C ARG A 40 3.24 -4.64 -19.47
N VAL A 41 3.29 -4.18 -18.23
CA VAL A 41 2.11 -3.85 -17.43
C VAL A 41 1.68 -2.41 -17.74
N THR A 42 0.39 -2.20 -17.97
CA THR A 42 -0.20 -0.86 -18.12
C THR A 42 -0.29 -0.16 -16.77
N GLN A 43 -0.39 1.17 -16.77
CA GLN A 43 -0.62 1.94 -15.53
C GLN A 43 -1.88 1.45 -14.79
N LYS A 44 -2.96 1.13 -15.51
CA LYS A 44 -4.20 0.61 -14.92
C LYS A 44 -3.97 -0.73 -14.22
N GLU A 45 -3.25 -1.65 -14.84
CA GLU A 45 -2.93 -2.95 -14.24
C GLU A 45 -2.00 -2.81 -13.02
N LEU A 46 -1.05 -1.89 -13.08
CA LEU A 46 -0.14 -1.61 -11.96
C LEU A 46 -0.90 -1.04 -10.75
N LEU A 47 -1.84 -0.12 -10.98
CA LEU A 47 -2.71 0.41 -9.91
C LEU A 47 -3.68 -0.66 -9.39
N GLY A 48 -4.24 -1.49 -10.27
CA GLY A 48 -5.04 -2.64 -9.85
C GLY A 48 -4.25 -3.63 -8.99
N HIS A 49 -2.97 -3.83 -9.30
CA HIS A 49 -2.07 -4.63 -8.46
C HIS A 49 -1.86 -4.02 -7.07
N CYS A 50 -1.64 -2.71 -7.00
CA CYS A 50 -1.56 -2.00 -5.72
C CYS A 50 -2.85 -2.14 -4.90
N ALA A 51 -4.01 -2.00 -5.53
CA ALA A 51 -5.30 -2.21 -4.87
C ALA A 51 -5.47 -3.66 -4.37
N GLY A 52 -5.09 -4.66 -5.18
CA GLY A 52 -5.13 -6.07 -4.78
C GLY A 52 -4.18 -6.42 -3.62
N ASN A 53 -3.09 -5.69 -3.46
CA ASN A 53 -2.14 -5.91 -2.36
C ASN A 53 -2.65 -5.41 -0.99
N LEU A 54 -3.69 -4.57 -0.93
CA LEU A 54 -4.16 -3.98 0.35
C LEU A 54 -4.66 -5.01 1.36
N GLU A 55 -5.40 -6.02 0.91
CA GLU A 55 -5.84 -7.11 1.78
C GLU A 55 -4.68 -8.00 2.23
N ARG A 56 -3.67 -8.19 1.36
CA ARG A 56 -2.44 -8.90 1.72
C ARG A 56 -1.65 -8.15 2.80
N ILE A 57 -1.55 -6.82 2.67
CA ILE A 57 -0.91 -5.95 3.67
C ILE A 57 -1.66 -6.03 5.00
N ARG A 58 -3.00 -5.93 4.99
CA ARG A 58 -3.84 -6.08 6.17
C ARG A 58 -3.58 -7.41 6.89
N ALA A 59 -3.51 -8.51 6.14
CA ALA A 59 -3.20 -9.82 6.70
C ALA A 59 -1.80 -9.88 7.34
N MET A 60 -0.78 -9.28 6.70
CA MET A 60 0.57 -9.18 7.27
C MET A 60 0.60 -8.38 8.58
N ILE A 61 -0.09 -7.24 8.62
CA ILE A 61 -0.19 -6.40 9.81
C ILE A 61 -0.84 -7.18 10.97
N ASN A 62 -1.95 -7.87 10.69
CA ASN A 62 -2.65 -8.68 11.70
C ASN A 62 -1.76 -9.81 12.25
N ALA A 63 -0.96 -10.43 11.38
CA ALA A 63 0.04 -11.44 11.74
C ALA A 63 1.30 -10.88 12.43
N GLY A 64 1.41 -9.56 12.62
CA GLY A 64 2.58 -8.92 13.24
C GLY A 64 3.81 -8.81 12.32
N ARG A 65 3.66 -9.09 11.02
CA ARG A 65 4.71 -8.97 10.00
C ARG A 65 4.80 -7.53 9.48
N LEU A 66 5.08 -6.58 10.38
CA LEU A 66 5.03 -5.14 10.08
C LEU A 66 6.08 -4.72 9.04
N GLY A 67 7.28 -5.31 9.08
CA GLY A 67 8.33 -5.06 8.08
C GLY A 67 7.91 -5.43 6.65
N ASP A 68 7.23 -6.58 6.49
CA ASP A 68 6.74 -7.01 5.17
C ASP A 68 5.61 -6.11 4.67
N ALA A 69 4.71 -5.71 5.56
CA ALA A 69 3.65 -4.75 5.25
C ALA A 69 4.24 -3.41 4.76
N LYS A 70 5.25 -2.88 5.46
CA LYS A 70 5.95 -1.65 5.08
C LYS A 70 6.64 -1.77 3.71
N ALA A 71 7.29 -2.90 3.43
CA ALA A 71 7.95 -3.11 2.14
C ALA A 71 6.97 -3.00 0.97
N ILE A 72 5.76 -3.55 1.12
CA ILE A 72 4.72 -3.45 0.09
C ILE A 72 4.16 -2.03 -0.01
N PHE A 73 3.98 -1.33 1.11
CA PHE A 73 3.59 0.09 1.08
C PHE A 73 4.61 0.95 0.31
N CYS A 74 5.90 0.79 0.56
CA CYS A 74 6.94 1.51 -0.17
C CYS A 74 6.88 1.25 -1.69
N PHE A 75 6.59 0.01 -2.09
CA PHE A 75 6.36 -0.32 -3.50
C PHE A 75 5.16 0.44 -4.06
N MET A 76 4.02 0.46 -3.36
CA MET A 76 2.81 1.18 -3.78
C MET A 76 3.06 2.68 -3.91
N GLU A 77 3.77 3.29 -2.95
CA GLU A 77 4.16 4.70 -3.00
C GLU A 77 5.03 5.01 -4.22
N GLY A 78 5.98 4.12 -4.54
CA GLY A 78 6.78 4.21 -5.76
C GLY A 78 5.93 4.17 -7.03
N VAL A 79 4.92 3.30 -7.09
CA VAL A 79 3.96 3.24 -8.20
C VAL A 79 3.17 4.54 -8.32
N LEU A 80 2.63 5.06 -7.22
CA LEU A 80 1.84 6.28 -7.24
C LEU A 80 2.67 7.49 -7.70
N PHE A 81 3.93 7.57 -7.27
CA PHE A 81 4.85 8.59 -7.75
C PHE A 81 5.16 8.44 -9.25
N ALA A 82 5.52 7.24 -9.70
CA ALA A 82 5.86 6.98 -11.10
C ALA A 82 4.68 7.21 -12.06
N THR A 83 3.44 7.07 -11.56
CA THR A 83 2.22 7.30 -12.32
C THR A 83 1.71 8.75 -12.26
N GLY A 84 2.40 9.62 -11.51
CA GLY A 84 2.00 11.02 -11.32
C GLY A 84 0.79 11.21 -10.41
N LEU A 85 0.34 10.16 -9.73
CA LEU A 85 -0.79 10.18 -8.80
C LEU A 85 -0.43 10.68 -7.40
N ALA A 86 0.87 10.70 -7.07
CA ALA A 86 1.40 11.28 -5.84
C ALA A 86 2.66 12.10 -6.12
N THR A 87 2.83 13.20 -5.40
CA THR A 87 4.10 13.95 -5.35
C THR A 87 4.99 13.45 -4.21
N LEU A 88 6.28 13.80 -4.23
CA LEU A 88 7.18 13.54 -3.09
C LEU A 88 6.66 14.14 -1.77
N ASN A 89 5.94 15.27 -1.85
CA ASN A 89 5.36 15.89 -0.66
C ASN A 89 4.17 15.10 -0.11
N ASP A 90 3.38 14.47 -0.98
CA ASP A 90 2.28 13.60 -0.56
C ASP A 90 2.84 12.35 0.12
N LEU A 91 3.87 11.74 -0.47
CA LEU A 91 4.54 10.57 0.09
C LEU A 91 5.22 10.84 1.43
N ARG A 92 5.85 12.01 1.60
CA ARG A 92 6.46 12.41 2.88
C ARG A 92 5.44 12.49 4.02
N LYS A 93 4.23 13.00 3.76
CA LYS A 93 3.18 13.08 4.79
C LYS A 93 2.72 11.69 5.25
N LEU A 94 2.74 10.72 4.35
CA LEU A 94 2.37 9.33 4.63
C LEU A 94 3.48 8.58 5.36
N THR A 95 4.73 8.74 4.94
CA THR A 95 5.90 8.09 5.56
C THR A 95 6.29 8.65 6.92
N HIS A 96 6.07 9.94 7.20
CA HIS A 96 6.29 10.50 8.55
C HIS A 96 5.27 10.01 9.60
N SER A 97 4.23 9.28 9.17
CA SER A 97 3.26 8.67 10.07
C SER A 97 3.65 7.24 10.48
N ILE A 98 4.55 6.56 9.74
CA ILE A 98 4.89 5.12 9.83
C ILE A 98 6.29 4.89 10.43
#